data_AF-A0A8I3PF26-F1
#
_entry.id   AF-A0A8I3PF26-F1
#
_cell.length_a   1.000
_cell.length_b   1.000
_cell.length_c   1.000
_cell.angle_alpha   90.00
_cell.angle_beta   90.00
_cell.angle_gamma   90.00
#
_symmetry.space_group_name_H-M   'P 1'
#
loop_
_entity.id
_entity.type
_entity.pdbx_description
1 polymer ?
#
loop_
_entity_poly.entity_id
_entity_poly.type
_entity_poly.pdbx_seq_one_letter_code
_entity_poly.pdbx_strand_id
1 'polypeptide(L)'
;MWRGQAALQTRAHLKWKMCRNTGGVPTDDEQATGLEREVMMAARKGLDPYNILAPKAAAGTKEDPNLVPSITNKRIVGCICEEDNSTVIWFWLHKGEAQRCPSCGTHYKLVPHQLAH
;
A
#
# COMPACT_ATOMS: atom_id res chain seq x y z
N MET A 1 -25.44 28.21 -72.52
CA MET A 1 -26.36 27.27 -71.85
C MET A 1 -25.52 26.34 -70.99
N TRP A 2 -25.55 26.54 -69.67
CA TRP A 2 -24.75 25.85 -68.65
C TRP A 2 -25.12 24.37 -68.53
N ARG A 3 -24.14 23.45 -68.57
CA ARG A 3 -24.10 22.15 -67.85
C ARG A 3 -22.60 21.81 -67.73
N GLY A 4 -21.93 21.82 -66.58
CA GLY A 4 -22.31 21.36 -65.26
C GLY A 4 -21.36 20.18 -64.92
N GLN A 5 -20.20 20.48 -64.35
CA GLN A 5 -19.29 19.47 -63.77
C GLN A 5 -20.02 18.77 -62.63
N ALA A 6 -20.07 17.43 -62.65
CA ALA A 6 -20.48 16.64 -61.50
C ALA A 6 -19.32 15.71 -61.13
N ALA A 7 -18.52 16.13 -60.15
CA ALA A 7 -17.59 15.26 -59.45
C ALA A 7 -18.42 14.24 -58.64
N LEU A 8 -18.48 12.99 -59.11
CA LEU A 8 -18.95 11.89 -58.28
C LEU A 8 -17.86 11.59 -57.26
N GLN A 9 -18.05 12.10 -56.04
CA GLN A 9 -17.22 11.78 -54.89
C GLN A 9 -17.29 10.27 -54.64
N THR A 10 -16.15 9.58 -54.75
CA THR A 10 -15.97 8.25 -54.20
C THR A 10 -16.25 8.32 -52.71
N ARG A 11 -17.39 7.78 -52.29
CA ARG A 11 -17.74 7.62 -50.88
C ARG A 11 -16.74 6.62 -50.30
N ALA A 12 -15.62 7.13 -49.78
CA ALA A 12 -14.74 6.35 -48.93
C ALA A 12 -15.62 5.78 -47.83
N HIS A 13 -15.86 4.47 -47.89
CA HIS A 13 -16.44 3.77 -46.76
C HIS A 13 -15.47 3.98 -45.62
N LEU A 14 -15.73 4.99 -44.78
CA LEU A 14 -15.22 5.03 -43.43
C LEU A 14 -15.70 3.71 -42.82
N LYS A 15 -14.85 2.70 -42.90
CA LYS A 15 -14.95 1.50 -42.10
C LYS A 15 -14.73 2.02 -40.70
N TRP A 16 -15.82 2.47 -40.07
CA TRP A 16 -15.89 2.65 -38.64
C TRP A 16 -15.28 1.37 -38.09
N LYS A 17 -14.06 1.48 -37.56
CA LYS A 17 -13.51 0.40 -36.75
C LYS A 17 -14.49 0.29 -35.61
N MET A 18 -15.39 -0.68 -35.72
CA MET A 18 -16.26 -1.09 -34.64
C MET A 18 -15.38 -1.12 -33.40
N CYS A 19 -15.68 -0.29 -32.39
CA CYS A 19 -15.13 -0.48 -31.07
C CYS A 19 -15.39 -1.96 -30.76
N ARG A 20 -14.33 -2.75 -30.62
CA ARG A 20 -14.48 -4.14 -30.22
C ARG A 20 -15.25 -4.08 -28.90
N ASN A 21 -16.51 -4.46 -28.94
CA ASN A 21 -17.26 -4.77 -27.75
C ASN A 21 -16.72 -6.13 -27.28
N THR A 22 -15.50 -6.15 -26.78
CA THR A 22 -15.08 -7.19 -25.83
C THR A 22 -15.78 -6.79 -24.54
N GLY A 23 -17.07 -7.12 -24.44
CA GLY A 23 -17.82 -6.90 -23.21
C GLY A 23 -17.08 -7.52 -22.02
N GLY A 24 -17.17 -6.87 -20.86
CA GLY A 24 -16.56 -7.32 -19.62
C GLY A 24 -16.56 -6.21 -18.57
N VAL A 25 -16.62 -6.60 -17.29
CA VAL A 25 -16.31 -5.71 -16.16
C VAL A 25 -14.78 -5.70 -16.02
N PRO A 26 -14.11 -4.52 -15.99
CA PRO A 26 -12.66 -4.44 -15.81
C PRO A 26 -12.20 -5.12 -14.51
N THR A 27 -11.02 -5.75 -14.55
CA THR A 27 -10.37 -6.32 -13.36
C THR A 27 -9.54 -5.27 -12.61
N ASP A 28 -9.26 -5.50 -11.33
CA ASP A 28 -8.42 -4.59 -10.53
C ASP A 28 -6.99 -4.48 -11.09
N ASP A 29 -6.48 -5.52 -11.75
CA ASP A 29 -5.19 -5.46 -12.44
C ASP A 29 -5.13 -4.40 -13.54
N GLU A 30 -6.24 -4.24 -14.24
CA GLU A 30 -6.37 -3.35 -15.39
C GLU A 30 -6.71 -1.93 -14.98
N GLN A 31 -7.52 -1.75 -13.94
CA GLN A 31 -8.10 -0.44 -13.61
C GLN A 31 -7.75 0.11 -12.22
N ALA A 32 -7.30 -0.70 -11.26
CA ALA A 32 -6.90 -0.18 -9.95
C ALA A 32 -5.75 0.83 -10.10
N THR A 33 -5.86 1.94 -9.39
CA THR A 33 -4.94 3.08 -9.46
C THR A 33 -4.64 3.66 -8.08
N GLY A 34 -3.64 4.54 -7.99
CA GLY A 34 -3.21 5.16 -6.74
C GLY A 34 -2.87 4.13 -5.64
N LEU A 35 -3.27 4.44 -4.41
CA LEU A 35 -2.98 3.62 -3.24
C LEU A 35 -3.54 2.19 -3.35
N GLU A 36 -4.68 2.02 -3.99
CA GLU A 36 -5.29 0.69 -4.20
C GLU A 36 -4.34 -0.22 -5.01
N ARG A 37 -3.81 0.30 -6.11
CA ARG A 37 -2.83 -0.43 -6.94
C ARG A 37 -1.55 -0.72 -6.17
N GLU A 38 -1.05 0.26 -5.42
CA GLU A 38 0.20 0.11 -4.65
C GLU A 38 0.08 -0.96 -3.57
N VAL A 39 -1.01 -0.95 -2.81
CA VAL A 39 -1.33 -1.97 -1.80
C VAL A 39 -1.44 -3.35 -2.44
N MET A 40 -2.19 -3.47 -3.54
CA MET A 40 -2.36 -4.73 -4.26
C MET A 40 -1.02 -5.30 -4.74
N MET A 41 -0.16 -4.45 -5.31
CA MET A 41 1.16 -4.85 -5.81
C MET A 41 2.14 -5.18 -4.68
N ALA A 42 2.07 -4.47 -3.55
CA ALA A 42 2.88 -4.76 -2.36
C ALA A 42 2.50 -6.10 -1.73
N ALA A 43 1.19 -6.36 -1.59
CA ALA A 43 0.67 -7.62 -1.07
C ALA A 43 1.12 -8.83 -1.91
N ARG A 44 1.14 -8.69 -3.25
CA ARG A 44 1.69 -9.73 -4.15
C ARG A 44 3.16 -10.03 -3.95
N LYS A 45 3.94 -9.05 -3.47
CA LYS A 45 5.36 -9.22 -3.11
C LYS A 45 5.54 -9.70 -1.66
N GLY A 46 4.46 -9.92 -0.91
CA GLY A 46 4.50 -10.25 0.51
C GLY A 46 4.99 -9.09 1.40
N LEU A 47 4.87 -7.84 0.92
CA LEU A 47 5.25 -6.64 1.64
C LEU A 47 4.00 -5.94 2.20
N ASP A 48 4.16 -5.27 3.34
CA ASP A 48 3.10 -4.48 3.97
C ASP A 48 3.57 -3.04 4.31
N PRO A 49 3.81 -2.20 3.30
CA PRO A 49 4.25 -0.81 3.51
C PRO A 49 3.17 0.04 4.20
N TYR A 50 1.89 -0.33 4.04
CA TYR A 50 0.75 0.44 4.50
C TYR A 50 0.15 -0.06 5.84
N ASN A 51 0.85 -0.98 6.53
CA ASN A 51 0.50 -1.48 7.86
C ASN A 51 -0.92 -2.06 7.93
N ILE A 52 -1.31 -2.86 6.94
CA ILE A 52 -2.62 -3.53 6.88
C ILE A 52 -2.64 -4.74 7.82
N LEU A 53 -1.50 -5.40 8.00
CA LEU A 53 -1.37 -6.59 8.84
C LEU A 53 -0.86 -6.23 10.22
N ALA A 54 -1.29 -7.01 11.22
CA ALA A 54 -0.71 -6.93 12.55
C ALA A 54 0.78 -7.37 12.49
N PRO A 55 1.71 -6.59 13.05
CA PRO A 55 3.11 -6.96 13.08
C PRO A 55 3.33 -8.20 13.94
N LYS A 56 4.24 -9.08 13.52
CA LYS A 56 4.64 -10.24 14.32
C LYS A 56 5.52 -9.79 15.47
N ALA A 57 5.21 -10.24 16.68
CA ALA A 57 6.04 -9.99 17.85
C ALA A 57 7.36 -10.79 17.76
N ALA A 58 8.46 -10.15 18.11
CA ALA A 58 9.75 -10.78 18.37
C ALA A 58 9.81 -11.31 19.82
N ALA A 59 10.93 -11.93 20.24
CA ALA A 59 11.08 -12.38 21.62
C ALA A 59 11.03 -11.22 22.63
N GLY A 60 11.32 -9.99 22.19
CA GLY A 60 11.21 -8.79 23.04
C GLY A 60 12.36 -8.62 24.02
N THR A 61 13.45 -9.36 23.83
CA THR A 61 14.68 -9.26 24.61
C THR A 61 15.54 -8.09 24.12
N LYS A 62 16.63 -7.79 24.84
CA LYS A 62 17.55 -6.73 24.44
C LYS A 62 18.27 -7.07 23.13
N GLU A 63 18.54 -8.35 22.93
CA GLU A 63 19.23 -8.92 21.78
C GLU A 63 18.28 -9.09 20.58
N ASP A 64 17.01 -9.41 20.84
CA ASP A 64 15.94 -9.57 19.84
C ASP A 64 14.74 -8.65 20.14
N PRO A 65 14.90 -7.32 19.96
CA PRO A 65 13.84 -6.36 20.22
C PRO A 65 12.79 -6.37 19.11
N ASN A 66 11.56 -5.97 19.44
CA ASN A 66 10.52 -5.74 18.44
C ASN A 66 10.91 -4.59 17.50
N LEU A 67 11.11 -4.88 16.23
CA LEU A 67 11.45 -3.88 15.22
C LEU A 67 10.21 -3.11 14.80
N VAL A 68 10.24 -1.79 14.94
CA VAL A 68 9.13 -0.90 14.66
C VAL A 68 9.49 0.00 13.48
N PRO A 69 8.99 -0.28 12.25
CA PRO A 69 9.25 0.54 11.08
C PRO A 69 8.68 1.94 11.24
N SER A 70 9.42 2.98 10.86
CA SER A 70 8.91 4.35 10.87
C SER A 70 9.54 5.19 9.75
N ILE A 71 8.70 5.98 9.10
CA ILE A 71 9.14 7.01 8.13
C ILE A 71 9.70 8.27 8.81
N THR A 72 9.55 8.38 10.15
CA THR A 72 10.04 9.52 10.93
C THR A 72 10.91 9.08 12.12
N ASN A 73 11.44 10.04 12.88
CA ASN A 73 12.28 9.78 14.04
C ASN A 73 11.53 9.29 15.30
N LYS A 74 10.20 9.15 15.26
CA LYS A 74 9.42 8.56 16.36
C LYS A 74 8.11 7.93 15.88
N ARG A 75 7.63 6.88 16.57
CA ARG A 75 6.33 6.23 16.31
C ARG A 75 5.65 5.88 17.62
N ILE A 76 4.33 6.01 17.67
CA ILE A 76 3.54 5.54 18.83
C ILE A 76 3.51 4.02 18.81
N VAL A 77 3.83 3.40 19.95
CA VAL A 77 3.74 1.96 20.17
C VAL A 77 2.65 1.68 21.19
N GLY A 78 1.80 0.70 20.89
CA GLY A 78 0.87 0.09 21.84
C GLY A 78 1.38 -1.30 22.21
N CYS A 79 1.62 -1.53 23.50
CA CYS A 79 2.04 -2.81 24.03
C CYS A 79 0.88 -3.47 24.78
N ILE A 80 0.50 -4.66 24.34
CA ILE A 80 -0.37 -5.57 25.08
C ILE A 80 0.56 -6.53 25.82
N CYS A 81 0.73 -6.35 27.14
CA CYS A 81 1.79 -7.03 27.91
C CYS A 81 1.59 -8.55 28.03
N GLU A 82 0.33 -9.00 28.06
CA GLU A 82 -0.10 -10.39 28.18
C GLU A 82 -1.31 -10.57 27.25
N GLU A 83 -1.50 -11.76 26.68
CA GLU A 83 -2.48 -12.01 25.61
C GLU A 83 -3.90 -11.53 25.92
N ASP A 84 -4.35 -11.71 27.17
CA ASP A 84 -5.71 -11.38 27.61
C ASP A 84 -5.84 -9.99 28.26
N ASN A 85 -4.81 -9.15 28.18
CA ASN A 85 -4.88 -7.81 28.79
C ASN A 85 -5.86 -6.90 28.05
N SER A 86 -6.80 -6.33 28.81
CA SER A 86 -7.76 -5.33 28.31
C SER A 86 -7.16 -3.92 28.19
N THR A 87 -6.01 -3.67 28.82
CA THR A 87 -5.33 -2.37 28.81
C THR A 87 -4.13 -2.40 27.87
N VAL A 88 -4.09 -1.45 26.93
CA VAL A 88 -2.94 -1.22 26.06
C VAL A 88 -2.05 -0.13 26.66
N ILE A 89 -0.75 -0.40 26.75
CA ILE A 89 0.23 0.55 27.24
C ILE A 89 0.81 1.33 26.06
N TRP A 90 0.57 2.64 26.04
CA TRP A 90 0.97 3.54 24.94
C TRP A 90 2.19 4.37 25.30
N PHE A 91 3.16 4.46 24.39
CA PHE A 91 4.33 5.33 24.55
C PHE A 91 4.94 5.73 23.20
N TRP A 92 5.72 6.81 23.22
CA TRP A 92 6.52 7.22 22.06
C TRP A 92 7.82 6.42 22.01
N LEU A 93 8.03 5.71 20.90
CA LEU A 93 9.30 5.11 20.55
C LEU A 93 10.08 6.07 19.66
N HIS A 94 11.28 6.42 20.07
CA HIS A 94 12.19 7.34 19.40
C HIS A 94 13.30 6.57 18.66
N LYS A 95 13.88 7.23 17.66
CA LYS A 95 15.06 6.74 16.96
C LYS A 95 16.25 6.68 17.93
N GLY A 96 16.99 5.58 17.90
CA GLY A 96 18.20 5.40 18.71
C GLY A 96 18.30 4.00 19.28
N GLU A 97 18.69 3.92 20.55
CA GLU A 97 18.76 2.66 21.30
C GLU A 97 17.38 2.05 21.50
N ALA A 98 17.34 0.74 21.77
CA ALA A 98 16.10 0.05 22.08
C ALA A 98 15.50 0.61 23.39
N GLN A 99 14.21 0.92 23.35
CA GLN A 99 13.45 1.37 24.51
C GLN A 99 12.55 0.24 25.00
N ARG A 100 12.07 0.37 26.24
CA ARG A 100 11.28 -0.67 26.91
C ARG A 100 9.85 -0.20 27.16
N CYS A 101 8.90 -1.12 27.09
CA CYS A 101 7.55 -0.88 27.60
C CYS A 101 7.62 -0.51 29.10
N PRO A 102 6.95 0.57 29.54
CA PRO A 102 7.01 1.00 30.94
C PRO A 102 6.31 0.04 31.92
N SER A 103 5.55 -0.94 31.43
CA SER A 103 4.86 -1.94 32.24
C SER A 103 5.60 -3.29 32.27
N CYS A 104 5.68 -4.02 31.16
CA CYS A 104 6.29 -5.35 31.12
C CYS A 104 7.80 -5.36 30.83
N GLY A 105 8.36 -4.24 30.37
CA GLY A 105 9.79 -4.14 30.07
C GLY A 105 10.23 -4.75 28.74
N THR A 106 9.31 -5.22 27.88
CA THR A 106 9.58 -5.70 26.52
C THR A 106 10.31 -4.64 25.68
N HIS A 107 11.31 -5.05 24.92
CA HIS A 107 12.15 -4.15 24.11
C HIS A 107 11.55 -3.88 22.73
N TYR A 108 11.69 -2.63 22.30
CA TYR A 108 11.29 -2.12 21.00
C TYR A 108 12.43 -1.27 20.40
N LYS A 109 12.68 -1.42 19.11
CA LYS A 109 13.69 -0.65 18.38
C LYS A 109 13.09 -0.03 17.14
N LEU A 110 13.20 1.29 17.03
CA LEU A 110 12.73 2.01 15.85
C LEU A 110 13.67 1.74 14.67
N VAL A 111 13.12 1.26 13.56
CA VAL A 111 13.88 1.05 12.31
C VAL A 111 13.40 2.02 11.23
N PRO A 112 14.30 2.68 10.49
CA PRO A 112 13.91 3.52 9.37
C PRO A 112 13.15 2.70 8.33
N HIS A 113 12.00 3.21 7.89
CA HIS A 113 11.22 2.65 6.79
C HIS A 113 11.15 3.66 5.66
N GLN A 114 11.47 3.24 4.45
CA GLN A 114 11.32 4.06 3.26
C GLN A 114 10.10 3.59 2.48
N LEU A 115 9.11 4.46 2.37
CA LEU A 115 7.99 4.27 1.45
C LEU A 115 8.41 4.82 0.08
N ALA A 116 8.39 3.97 -0.94
CA ALA A 116 8.51 4.40 -2.32
C ALA A 116 7.10 4.65 -2.83
N HIS A 117 6.81 5.89 -3.22
CA HIS A 117 5.65 6.26 -4.02
C HIS A 117 6.09 6.28 -5.49
#